data_AF-A0A9N6YY69-F1
#
_entry.id   AF-A0A9N6YY69-F1
#
_cell.length_a   1.000
_cell.length_b   1.000
_cell.length_c   1.000
_cell.angle_alpha   90.00
_cell.angle_beta   90.00
_cell.angle_gamma   90.00
#
_symmetry.space_group_name_H-M   'P 1'
#
loop_
_entity.id
_entity.type
_entity.pdbx_description
1 polymer ?
#
loop_
_entity_poly.entity_id
_entity_poly.type
_entity_poly.pdbx_seq_one_letter_code
_entity_poly.pdbx_strand_id
1 'polypeptide(L)'
;MTVAMMVMGDGGPPPTAALVAMFAGGQPEDHAMPGMALHLLYGIAAGAVFAVGVPLVGLSLGSIGVAVGLGLVYGLVLMIGGMMFWMRIVIGMEPDKGTMMTFGTVHVIYGVVLGAFLGAGIVA
;
A
#
# COMPACT_ATOMS: atom_id res chain seq x y z
N MET A 1 14.57 5.84 8.64
CA MET A 1 13.54 6.88 8.43
C MET A 1 13.88 7.64 7.16
N THR A 2 13.22 7.36 6.04
CA THR A 2 13.41 8.16 4.82
C THR A 2 12.62 9.46 4.93
N VAL A 3 13.06 10.52 4.24
CA VAL A 3 12.42 11.86 4.29
C VAL A 3 10.93 11.79 3.98
N ALA A 4 10.51 10.92 3.05
CA ALA A 4 9.10 10.73 2.71
C ALA A 4 8.23 10.27 3.90
N MET A 5 8.78 9.47 4.82
CA MET A 5 8.05 8.94 5.97
C MET A 5 7.93 9.94 7.13
N MET A 6 8.85 10.90 7.24
CA MET A 6 8.78 11.94 8.29
C MET A 6 7.71 13.01 8.01
N VAL A 7 7.15 13.06 6.80
CA VAL A 7 6.16 14.07 6.38
C VAL A 7 4.72 13.52 6.46
N MET A 8 4.55 12.24 6.81
CA MET A 8 3.22 11.60 6.87
C MET A 8 2.65 11.60 8.29
N GLY A 9 1.34 11.89 8.37
CA GLY A 9 0.60 12.35 9.56
C GLY A 9 0.25 11.30 10.63
N ASP A 10 1.17 10.38 10.93
CA ASP A 10 1.14 9.56 12.16
C ASP A 10 2.54 9.06 12.61
N GLY A 11 3.63 9.59 12.04
CA GLY A 11 5.01 9.13 12.31
C GLY A 11 5.46 7.92 11.49
N GLY A 12 4.55 7.29 10.73
CA GLY A 12 4.82 6.25 9.73
C GLY A 12 3.99 6.47 8.46
N PRO A 13 3.83 5.47 7.58
CA PRO A 13 2.89 5.49 6.47
C PRO A 13 1.50 5.19 7.03
N PRO A 14 0.56 6.15 6.95
CA PRO A 14 -0.83 5.90 7.31
C PRO A 14 -1.35 4.72 6.48
N PRO A 15 -2.25 3.89 7.01
CA PRO A 15 -2.91 4.01 8.32
C PRO A 15 -2.29 3.14 9.42
N THR A 16 -1.09 2.64 9.21
CA THR A 16 -0.61 1.46 9.95
C THR A 16 -0.21 1.74 11.39
N ALA A 17 0.35 2.92 11.70
CA ALA A 17 0.65 3.28 13.07
C ALA A 17 -0.64 3.55 13.85
N ALA A 18 -1.61 4.23 13.23
CA ALA A 18 -2.95 4.40 13.79
C ALA A 18 -3.68 3.07 14.03
N LEU A 19 -3.53 2.09 13.14
CA LEU A 19 -4.10 0.75 13.34
C LEU A 19 -3.46 0.04 14.54
N VAL A 20 -2.14 0.14 14.72
CA VAL A 20 -1.47 -0.43 15.89
C VAL A 20 -1.96 0.27 17.16
N ALA A 21 -2.06 1.60 17.17
CA ALA A 21 -2.57 2.36 18.30
C ALA A 21 -4.02 1.99 18.67
N MET A 22 -4.89 1.71 17.70
CA MET A 22 -6.27 1.27 17.94
C MET A 22 -6.34 0.00 18.82
N PHE A 23 -5.38 -0.92 18.68
CA PHE A 23 -5.35 -2.17 19.44
C PHE A 23 -4.42 -2.14 20.66
N ALA A 24 -3.31 -1.42 20.58
CA ALA A 24 -2.29 -1.34 21.64
C ALA A 24 -2.52 -0.17 22.62
N GLY A 25 -3.38 0.79 22.28
CA GLY A 25 -3.53 2.05 23.00
C GLY A 25 -2.38 3.02 22.73
N GLY A 26 -2.47 4.24 23.27
CA GLY A 26 -1.49 5.30 23.03
C GLY A 26 -1.82 6.16 21.81
N GLN A 27 -0.88 7.00 21.38
CA GLN A 27 -1.02 7.80 20.16
C GLN A 27 -0.32 7.12 18.97
N PRO A 28 -0.76 7.32 17.72
CA PRO A 28 -0.13 6.72 16.55
C PRO A 28 1.39 6.96 16.46
N GLU A 29 1.85 8.13 16.88
CA GLU A 29 3.27 8.52 16.85
C GLU A 29 4.14 7.64 17.75
N ASP A 30 3.56 7.10 18.84
CA ASP A 30 4.23 6.15 19.74
C ASP A 30 4.51 4.81 19.04
N HIS A 31 3.83 4.53 17.92
CA HIS A 31 3.84 3.26 17.20
C HIS A 31 4.40 3.36 15.79
N ALA A 32 5.19 4.40 15.48
CA ALA A 32 5.78 4.62 14.16
C ALA A 32 6.54 3.39 13.61
N MET A 33 7.43 2.79 14.41
CA MET A 33 8.22 1.62 14.00
C MET A 33 7.36 0.35 13.82
N PRO A 34 6.48 -0.02 14.77
CA PRO A 34 5.50 -1.08 14.55
C PRO A 34 4.61 -0.86 13.31
N GLY A 35 4.11 0.36 13.10
CA GLY A 35 3.32 0.73 11.94
C GLY A 35 4.08 0.51 10.64
N MET A 36 5.33 1.01 10.56
CA MET A 36 6.24 0.77 9.44
C MET A 36 6.43 -0.71 9.11
N ALA A 37 6.66 -1.55 10.13
CA ALA A 37 6.82 -2.98 9.95
C ALA A 37 5.53 -3.62 9.41
N LEU A 38 4.38 -3.23 9.95
CA LEU A 38 3.07 -3.69 9.50
C LEU A 38 2.80 -3.27 8.04
N HIS A 39 3.14 -2.03 7.67
CA HIS A 39 2.99 -1.54 6.31
C HIS A 39 3.83 -2.34 5.31
N LEU A 40 5.08 -2.65 5.68
CA LEU A 40 5.95 -3.50 4.86
C LEU A 40 5.34 -4.90 4.67
N LEU A 41 4.83 -5.52 5.74
CA LEU A 41 4.17 -6.83 5.65
C LEU A 41 2.93 -6.79 4.76
N TYR A 42 2.10 -5.75 4.86
CA TYR A 42 0.99 -5.53 3.96
C TYR A 42 1.45 -5.39 2.51
N GLY A 43 2.51 -4.63 2.25
CA GLY A 43 3.08 -4.46 0.91
C GLY A 43 3.61 -5.76 0.32
N ILE A 44 4.27 -6.61 1.12
CA ILE A 44 4.72 -7.93 0.67
C ILE A 44 3.54 -8.84 0.37
N ALA A 45 2.56 -8.92 1.29
CA ALA A 45 1.37 -9.74 1.12
C ALA A 45 0.56 -9.30 -0.11
N ALA A 46 0.36 -8.00 -0.29
CA ALA A 46 -0.32 -7.44 -1.45
C ALA A 46 0.42 -7.78 -2.76
N GLY A 47 1.75 -7.74 -2.76
CA GLY A 47 2.57 -8.13 -3.91
C GLY A 47 2.41 -9.60 -4.26
N ALA A 48 2.43 -10.48 -3.26
CA ALA A 48 2.20 -11.91 -3.44
C ALA A 48 0.78 -12.21 -3.95
N VAL A 49 -0.23 -11.52 -3.41
CA VAL A 49 -1.62 -11.62 -3.88
C VAL A 49 -1.74 -11.20 -5.35
N PHE A 50 -1.05 -10.15 -5.77
CA PHE A 50 -1.04 -9.74 -7.18
C PHE A 50 -0.33 -10.77 -8.06
N ALA A 51 0.88 -11.19 -7.69
CA ALA A 51 1.71 -12.11 -8.47
C ALA A 51 1.00 -13.47 -8.70
N VAL A 52 0.32 -13.99 -7.67
CA VAL A 52 -0.41 -15.27 -7.75
C VAL A 52 -1.84 -15.08 -8.26
N GLY A 53 -2.52 -14.03 -7.81
CA GLY A 53 -3.93 -13.79 -8.10
C GLY A 53 -4.21 -13.47 -9.57
N VAL A 54 -3.32 -12.72 -10.24
CA VAL A 54 -3.49 -12.37 -11.66
C VAL A 54 -3.55 -13.63 -12.55
N PRO A 55 -2.59 -14.58 -12.46
CA PRO A 55 -2.70 -15.86 -13.15
C PRO A 55 -3.93 -16.68 -12.78
N LEU A 56 -4.31 -16.72 -11.50
CA LEU A 56 -5.46 -17.51 -11.03
C LEU A 56 -6.80 -17.05 -11.62
N VAL A 57 -6.92 -15.77 -11.99
CA VAL A 57 -8.10 -15.23 -12.66
C VAL A 57 -7.99 -15.26 -14.20
N GLY A 58 -6.99 -15.97 -14.74
CA GLY A 58 -6.81 -16.18 -16.18
C GLY A 58 -6.14 -15.03 -16.93
N LEU A 59 -5.53 -14.07 -16.22
CA LEU A 59 -4.76 -12.98 -16.81
C LEU A 59 -3.26 -13.32 -16.85
N SER A 60 -2.50 -12.66 -17.73
CA SER A 60 -1.07 -12.91 -17.90
C SER A 60 -0.22 -11.70 -17.55
N LEU A 61 0.90 -11.95 -16.85
CA LEU A 61 1.95 -10.96 -16.58
C LEU A 61 3.10 -11.04 -17.58
N GLY A 62 3.05 -11.91 -18.60
CA GLY A 62 4.17 -12.15 -19.52
C GLY A 62 4.49 -10.99 -20.48
N SER A 63 3.65 -9.96 -20.55
CA SER A 63 3.92 -8.71 -21.27
C SER A 63 4.11 -7.59 -20.26
N ILE A 64 5.27 -6.92 -20.31
CA ILE A 64 5.59 -5.83 -19.40
C ILE A 64 4.55 -4.71 -19.44
N GLY A 65 4.02 -4.37 -20.63
CA GLY A 65 2.99 -3.34 -20.78
C GLY A 65 1.67 -3.74 -20.12
N VAL A 66 1.26 -5.00 -20.27
CA VAL A 66 0.06 -5.54 -19.62
C VAL A 66 0.26 -5.60 -18.10
N ALA A 67 1.40 -6.11 -17.64
CA ALA A 67 1.72 -6.24 -16.24
C ALA A 67 1.76 -4.88 -15.52
N VAL A 68 2.35 -3.85 -16.14
CA VAL A 68 2.32 -2.47 -15.64
C VAL A 68 0.90 -1.93 -15.57
N GLY A 69 0.09 -2.14 -16.60
CA GLY A 69 -1.32 -1.71 -16.62
C GLY A 69 -2.15 -2.36 -15.50
N LEU A 70 -2.01 -3.68 -15.33
CA LEU A 70 -2.66 -4.42 -14.24
C LEU A 70 -2.14 -3.97 -12.87
N GLY A 71 -0.83 -3.74 -12.75
CA GLY A 71 -0.20 -3.23 -11.54
C GLY A 71 -0.73 -1.85 -11.15
N LEU A 72 -0.92 -0.94 -12.11
CA LEU A 72 -1.54 0.36 -11.90
C LEU A 72 -2.97 0.22 -11.35
N VAL A 73 -3.80 -0.60 -12.01
CA VAL A 73 -5.18 -0.85 -11.56
C VAL A 73 -5.17 -1.42 -10.14
N TYR A 74 -4.29 -2.37 -9.86
CA TYR A 74 -4.15 -2.97 -8.54
C TYR A 74 -3.71 -1.96 -7.48
N GLY A 75 -2.74 -1.09 -7.79
CA GLY A 75 -2.33 0.01 -6.92
C GLY A 75 -3.50 0.95 -6.58
N LEU A 76 -4.35 1.28 -7.56
CA LEU A 76 -5.55 2.09 -7.32
C LEU A 76 -6.57 1.37 -6.43
N VAL A 77 -6.74 0.06 -6.60
CA VAL A 77 -7.61 -0.74 -5.72
C VAL A 77 -7.08 -0.74 -4.28
N LEU A 78 -5.77 -0.95 -4.09
CA LEU A 78 -5.14 -0.87 -2.78
C LEU A 78 -5.27 0.53 -2.16
N MET A 79 -5.11 1.59 -2.96
CA MET A 79 -5.34 2.96 -2.53
C MET A 79 -6.77 3.14 -1.98
N ILE A 80 -7.78 2.68 -2.73
CA ILE A 80 -9.18 2.76 -2.30
C ILE A 80 -9.40 1.94 -1.03
N GLY A 81 -8.87 0.72 -0.94
CA GLY A 81 -8.96 -0.11 0.26
C GLY A 81 -8.31 0.53 1.48
N GLY A 82 -7.12 1.12 1.31
CA GLY A 82 -6.44 1.85 2.37
C GLY A 82 -7.24 3.04 2.90
N MET A 83 -7.78 3.88 2.01
CA MET A 83 -8.51 5.09 2.43
C MET A 83 -9.94 4.79 2.88
N MET A 84 -10.70 4.03 2.10
CA MET A 84 -12.12 3.82 2.38
C MET A 84 -12.33 2.76 3.45
N PHE A 85 -11.63 1.64 3.36
CA PHE A 85 -11.83 0.54 4.31
C PHE A 85 -11.00 0.75 5.58
N TRP A 86 -9.68 0.89 5.47
CA TRP A 86 -8.83 0.98 6.67
C TRP A 86 -8.98 2.31 7.40
N MET A 87 -8.77 3.44 6.72
CA MET A 87 -8.85 4.75 7.39
C MET A 87 -10.28 5.08 7.83
N ARG A 88 -11.23 5.18 6.90
CA ARG A 88 -12.57 5.67 7.21
C ARG A 88 -13.43 4.69 8.00
N ILE A 89 -13.48 3.42 7.58
CA ILE A 89 -14.43 2.44 8.18
C ILE A 89 -13.85 1.81 9.44
N VAL A 90 -12.62 1.28 9.39
CA VAL A 90 -12.05 0.53 10.52
C VAL A 90 -11.53 1.46 11.61
N ILE A 91 -10.74 2.47 11.24
CA ILE A 91 -10.06 3.35 12.19
C ILE A 91 -10.92 4.57 12.55
N GLY A 92 -11.86 4.98 11.68
CA GLY A 92 -12.62 6.22 11.85
C GLY A 92 -11.80 7.48 11.56
N MET A 93 -10.71 7.35 10.79
CA MET A 93 -9.85 8.44 10.35
C MET A 93 -10.32 8.98 8.99
N GLU A 94 -10.56 10.28 8.91
CA GLU A 94 -10.81 10.97 7.65
C GLU A 94 -9.49 11.51 7.08
N PRO A 95 -9.02 11.02 5.91
CA PRO A 95 -7.79 11.50 5.32
C PRO A 95 -7.96 12.92 4.77
N ASP A 96 -7.06 13.82 5.15
CA ASP A 96 -7.00 15.15 4.56
C ASP A 96 -6.47 15.11 3.11
N LYS A 97 -6.49 16.26 2.43
CA LYS A 97 -6.04 16.37 1.03
C LYS A 97 -4.58 15.96 0.84
N GLY A 98 -3.70 16.31 1.78
CA GLY A 98 -2.28 15.98 1.69
C GLY A 98 -2.04 14.48 1.82
N THR A 99 -2.77 13.85 2.72
CA THR A 99 -2.78 12.40 2.96
C THR A 99 -3.31 11.68 1.74
N MET A 100 -4.45 12.09 1.19
CA MET A 100 -5.02 11.49 -0.03
C MET A 100 -4.05 11.57 -1.21
N MET A 101 -3.42 12.73 -1.44
CA MET A 101 -2.48 12.90 -2.54
C MET A 101 -1.24 12.03 -2.38
N THR A 102 -0.63 12.03 -1.19
CA THR A 102 0.61 11.27 -0.94
C THR A 102 0.32 9.77 -0.97
N PHE A 103 -0.74 9.33 -0.27
CA PHE A 103 -1.15 7.93 -0.22
C PHE A 103 -1.48 7.40 -1.61
N GLY A 104 -2.23 8.18 -2.41
CA GLY A 104 -2.52 7.81 -3.80
C GLY A 104 -1.27 7.72 -4.67
N THR A 105 -0.36 8.69 -4.55
CA THR A 105 0.89 8.73 -5.34
C THR A 105 1.75 7.51 -5.07
N VAL A 106 1.97 7.15 -3.80
CA VAL A 106 2.81 6.00 -3.45
C VAL A 106 2.20 4.68 -3.89
N HIS A 107 0.87 4.54 -3.87
CA HIS A 107 0.18 3.32 -4.33
C HIS A 107 0.22 3.17 -5.85
N VAL A 108 0.11 4.28 -6.59
CA VAL A 108 0.31 4.28 -8.04
C VAL A 108 1.73 3.86 -8.38
N ILE A 109 2.74 4.45 -7.72
CA ILE A 109 4.15 4.09 -7.92
C ILE A 109 4.37 2.62 -7.59
N TYR A 110 3.90 2.17 -6.43
CA TYR A 110 4.01 0.77 -6.00
C TYR A 110 3.42 -0.18 -7.04
N GLY A 111 2.20 0.08 -7.52
CA GLY A 111 1.53 -0.77 -8.51
C GLY A 111 2.27 -0.83 -9.84
N VAL A 112 2.70 0.32 -10.36
CA VAL A 112 3.47 0.41 -11.62
C VAL A 112 4.80 -0.34 -11.50
N VAL A 113 5.55 -0.11 -10.42
CA VAL A 113 6.85 -0.76 -10.18
C VAL A 113 6.68 -2.26 -10.00
N LEU A 114 5.68 -2.70 -9.23
CA LEU A 114 5.37 -4.13 -9.05
C LEU A 114 5.04 -4.81 -10.39
N GLY A 115 4.18 -4.18 -11.19
CA GLY A 115 3.82 -4.68 -12.52
C GLY A 115 5.03 -4.76 -13.46
N ALA A 116 5.87 -3.73 -13.49
CA ALA A 116 7.10 -3.73 -14.28
C ALA A 116 8.07 -4.83 -13.82
N PHE A 117 8.25 -4.98 -12.50
CA PHE A 117 9.16 -5.94 -11.90
C PHE A 117 8.80 -7.39 -12.25
N LEU A 118 7.51 -7.74 -12.11
CA LEU A 118 7.01 -9.07 -12.46
C LEU A 118 6.97 -9.28 -13.98
N GLY A 119 6.53 -8.28 -14.74
CA GLY A 119 6.46 -8.36 -16.20
C GLY A 119 7.82 -8.41 -16.90
N ALA A 120 8.89 -7.95 -16.23
CA ALA A 120 10.27 -8.11 -16.67
C ALA A 120 10.87 -9.48 -16.31
N GLY A 121 10.14 -10.34 -15.58
CA GLY A 121 10.61 -11.66 -15.16
C GLY A 121 11.71 -11.63 -14.09
N ILE A 122 11.79 -10.56 -13.28
CA ILE A 122 12.80 -10.44 -12.22
C ILE A 122 12.53 -11.46 -11.09
N VAL A 123 11.27 -11.83 -10.91
CA VAL A 123 10.84 -12.97 -10.08
C VAL A 123 9.94 -13.84 -10.96
N ALA A 124 10.25 -15.13 -11.00
CA ALA A 124 9.60 -16.15 -11.80
C ALA A 124 8.52 -16.90 -11.01
#